data_AF-A0A925IC64-F1
#
_entry.id   AF-A0A925IC64-F1
#
_cell.length_a   1.000
_cell.length_b   1.000
_cell.length_c   1.000
_cell.angle_alpha   90.00
_cell.angle_beta   90.00
_cell.angle_gamma   90.00
#
_symmetry.space_group_name_H-M   'P 1'
#
loop_
_entity.id
_entity.type
_entity.pdbx_description
1 polymer ?
#
loop_
_entity_poly.entity_id
_entity_poly.type
_entity_poly.pdbx_seq_one_letter_code
_entity_poly.pdbx_strand_id
1 'polypeptide(L)'
;MKRILFSALVFCCGSAMAQPKIITQATISTTTNVIAPEEEDVTSITTTGGGGGNAMFRNFGDGETKSVTQVKNDLVKTVIKSDMGRSTIIRNNASKLTTTLIEMMGNKTGFYVSDDEQAELRKSMDSMMQARSKDSAGSSQRRPQEPPVVEIVYTEGTKKIAGYDCKKAFVITTRLLGLVKDTAVVWYSPEFKIKNVSSVGGGFTMAFGGGAATATNSMEKIDGFVMGYETKMRRNRTMIVTVTKVDLAKEIADKEFEIPKDFDVKPMKEMRNMMSGAGGNQIQIRRGD
;
A
#
# COMPACT_ATOMS: atom_id res chain seq x y z
N MET A 1 64.50 22.89 22.97
CA MET A 1 63.18 23.34 22.45
C MET A 1 62.94 22.63 21.12
N LYS A 2 62.52 21.36 21.09
CA LYS A 2 61.12 20.87 20.97
C LYS A 2 60.28 21.66 19.97
N ARG A 3 60.14 21.16 18.72
CA ARG A 3 58.90 21.16 17.92
C ARG A 3 58.92 19.97 16.95
N ILE A 4 58.33 18.86 17.39
CA ILE A 4 57.91 17.74 16.55
C ILE A 4 56.57 18.15 15.95
N LEU A 5 56.50 18.30 14.63
CA LEU A 5 55.25 18.56 13.92
C LEU A 5 54.56 17.22 13.67
N PHE A 6 53.59 16.88 14.52
CA PHE A 6 52.67 15.77 14.29
C PHE A 6 51.69 16.17 13.17
N SER A 7 51.87 15.62 11.97
CA SER A 7 50.82 15.64 10.94
C SER A 7 49.92 14.43 11.16
N ALA A 8 48.78 14.66 11.81
CA ALA A 8 47.74 13.65 11.97
C ALA A 8 46.98 13.52 10.64
N LEU A 9 47.33 12.49 9.87
CA LEU A 9 46.58 12.04 8.72
C LEU A 9 45.31 11.37 9.25
N VAL A 10 44.23 12.16 9.36
CA VAL A 10 42.90 11.65 9.69
C VAL A 10 42.47 10.77 8.52
N PHE A 11 42.62 9.46 8.71
CA PHE A 11 41.93 8.45 7.91
C PHE A 11 40.44 8.56 8.23
N CYS A 12 39.75 9.47 7.55
CA CYS A 12 38.29 9.41 7.44
C CYS A 12 37.97 8.15 6.64
N CYS A 13 37.77 7.02 7.34
CA CYS A 13 36.93 5.94 6.85
C CYS A 13 35.49 6.45 6.82
N GLY A 14 35.22 7.42 5.94
CA GLY A 14 33.89 7.67 5.46
C GLY A 14 33.54 6.47 4.61
N SER A 15 32.73 5.56 5.14
CA SER A 15 31.88 4.73 4.30
C SER A 15 31.07 5.69 3.44
N ALA A 16 31.61 5.98 2.25
CA ALA A 16 30.89 6.69 1.21
C ALA A 16 29.67 5.82 0.89
N MET A 17 28.56 6.11 1.57
CA MET A 17 27.26 5.59 1.19
C MET A 17 26.95 6.25 -0.15
N ALA A 18 27.38 5.61 -1.23
CA ALA A 18 27.01 5.98 -2.58
C ALA A 18 25.48 6.11 -2.61
N GLN A 19 24.98 7.25 -3.10
CA GLN A 19 23.54 7.45 -3.22
C GLN A 19 22.95 6.30 -4.07
N PRO A 20 21.83 5.70 -3.64
CA PRO A 20 21.26 4.55 -4.32
C PRO A 20 20.95 4.90 -5.77
N LYS A 21 21.32 4.01 -6.71
CA LYS A 21 21.05 4.22 -8.13
C LYS A 21 19.55 4.23 -8.37
N ILE A 22 19.04 5.27 -9.05
CA ILE A 22 17.63 5.34 -9.41
C ILE A 22 17.39 4.52 -10.68
N ILE A 23 16.51 3.53 -10.59
CA ILE A 23 16.09 2.66 -11.69
C ILE A 23 14.73 3.12 -12.21
N THR A 24 14.64 3.31 -13.52
CA THR A 24 13.39 3.73 -14.19
C THR A 24 12.62 2.56 -14.81
N GLN A 25 13.23 1.38 -14.91
CA GLN A 25 12.60 0.19 -15.46
C GLN A 25 12.91 -1.05 -14.63
N ALA A 26 11.88 -1.78 -14.20
CA ALA A 26 12.04 -3.00 -13.44
C ALA A 26 10.79 -3.88 -13.51
N THR A 27 10.98 -5.21 -13.46
CA THR A 27 9.93 -6.17 -13.13
C THR A 27 10.24 -6.80 -11.78
N ILE A 28 9.29 -6.71 -10.85
CA ILE A 28 9.46 -7.12 -9.46
C ILE A 28 8.36 -8.12 -9.15
N SER A 29 8.72 -9.29 -8.66
CA SER A 29 7.77 -10.31 -8.20
C SER A 29 7.78 -10.35 -6.68
N THR A 30 6.60 -10.43 -6.08
CA THR A 30 6.42 -10.29 -4.64
C THR A 30 5.33 -11.24 -4.16
N THR A 31 5.56 -11.87 -3.01
CA THR A 31 4.54 -12.60 -2.26
C THR A 31 4.11 -11.77 -1.05
N THR A 32 2.80 -11.66 -0.84
CA THR A 32 2.19 -11.08 0.37
C THR A 32 1.42 -12.18 1.06
N ASN A 33 1.70 -12.42 2.34
CA ASN A 33 0.99 -13.36 3.18
C ASN A 33 0.36 -12.62 4.35
N VAL A 34 -0.94 -12.80 4.57
CA VAL A 34 -1.66 -12.28 5.73
C VAL A 34 -2.04 -13.44 6.62
N ILE A 35 -1.53 -13.40 7.85
CA ILE A 35 -1.65 -14.46 8.84
C ILE A 35 -2.65 -14.02 9.91
N ALA A 36 -3.70 -14.82 10.09
CA ALA A 36 -4.68 -14.65 11.17
C ALA A 36 -4.17 -15.22 12.50
N PRO A 37 -4.60 -14.69 13.66
CA PRO A 37 -4.26 -15.26 14.96
C PRO A 37 -4.91 -16.65 15.16
N GLU A 38 -4.22 -17.56 15.85
CA GLU A 38 -4.66 -18.95 16.06
C GLU A 38 -5.97 -19.09 16.85
N GLU A 39 -6.36 -18.09 17.64
CA GLU A 39 -7.57 -18.07 18.48
C GLU A 39 -8.77 -17.34 17.84
N GLU A 40 -8.80 -17.13 16.52
CA GLU A 40 -9.93 -16.46 15.89
C GLU A 40 -11.16 -17.40 15.83
N ASP A 41 -12.06 -17.24 16.80
CA ASP A 41 -13.35 -17.91 16.87
C ASP A 41 -14.12 -17.67 15.55
N VAL A 42 -14.38 -18.75 14.82
CA VAL A 42 -15.03 -18.80 13.49
C VAL A 42 -16.45 -18.21 13.52
N THR A 43 -16.99 -17.97 14.72
CA THR A 43 -18.30 -17.34 14.98
C THR A 43 -18.30 -15.83 14.72
N SER A 44 -17.14 -15.16 14.72
CA SER A 44 -17.04 -13.75 14.31
C SER A 44 -17.13 -13.53 12.79
N ILE A 45 -17.21 -14.64 12.03
CA ILE A 45 -17.37 -14.66 10.56
C ILE A 45 -18.85 -14.47 10.16
N THR A 46 -19.80 -14.56 11.09
CA THR A 46 -21.23 -14.37 10.82
C THR A 46 -21.86 -13.17 11.53
N THR A 47 -22.31 -12.23 10.70
CA THR A 47 -23.49 -11.34 10.87
C THR A 47 -23.52 -10.31 12.00
N THR A 48 -23.22 -9.06 11.64
CA THR A 48 -23.95 -7.90 12.17
C THR A 48 -24.10 -6.83 11.07
N GLY A 49 -25.27 -6.84 10.42
CA GLY A 49 -25.83 -5.69 9.70
C GLY A 49 -25.20 -5.29 8.36
N GLY A 50 -25.84 -5.70 7.26
CA GLY A 50 -25.92 -4.90 6.04
C GLY A 50 -24.84 -5.11 4.98
N GLY A 51 -25.18 -5.92 3.96
CA GLY A 51 -24.70 -5.69 2.60
C GLY A 51 -23.50 -6.51 2.12
N GLY A 52 -23.79 -7.48 1.24
CA GLY A 52 -22.85 -8.44 0.65
C GLY A 52 -21.67 -7.88 -0.14
N GLY A 53 -21.55 -6.55 -0.30
CA GLY A 53 -20.36 -5.92 -0.89
C GLY A 53 -19.19 -5.81 0.08
N ASN A 54 -19.44 -5.59 1.38
CA ASN A 54 -18.37 -5.26 2.33
C ASN A 54 -17.62 -6.50 2.86
N ALA A 55 -18.26 -7.68 2.84
CA ALA A 55 -17.65 -8.96 3.22
C ALA A 55 -16.67 -9.48 2.14
N MET A 56 -16.97 -9.26 0.86
CA MET A 56 -16.10 -9.65 -0.27
C MET A 56 -14.74 -8.93 -0.22
N PHE A 57 -14.71 -7.64 0.14
CA PHE A 57 -13.48 -6.86 0.30
C PHE A 57 -12.71 -7.17 1.60
N ARG A 58 -13.38 -7.75 2.59
CA ARG A 58 -12.76 -8.12 3.88
C ARG A 58 -11.91 -9.38 3.77
N ASN A 59 -12.32 -10.35 2.95
CA ASN A 59 -11.66 -11.65 2.84
C ASN A 59 -10.59 -11.72 1.74
N PHE A 60 -10.59 -10.78 0.80
CA PHE A 60 -9.64 -10.79 -0.32
C PHE A 60 -8.18 -10.52 0.10
N GLY A 61 -7.97 -10.07 1.33
CA GLY A 61 -6.65 -9.83 1.90
C GLY A 61 -6.16 -10.95 2.80
N ASP A 62 -6.88 -12.07 2.95
CA ASP A 62 -6.46 -13.20 3.77
C ASP A 62 -5.72 -14.25 2.93
N GLY A 63 -4.65 -14.84 3.48
CA GLY A 63 -3.83 -15.85 2.79
C GLY A 63 -2.73 -15.29 1.89
N GLU A 64 -2.20 -16.17 1.03
CA GLU A 64 -1.07 -15.85 0.13
C GLU A 64 -1.56 -15.19 -1.17
N THR A 65 -1.01 -14.03 -1.49
CA THR A 65 -1.20 -13.38 -2.80
C THR A 65 0.14 -13.17 -3.48
N LYS A 66 0.18 -13.45 -4.78
CA LYS A 66 1.36 -13.22 -5.62
C LYS A 66 1.11 -12.01 -6.48
N SER A 67 2.09 -11.12 -6.52
CA SER A 67 2.01 -9.90 -7.32
C SER A 67 3.25 -9.72 -8.17
N VAL A 68 3.05 -9.13 -9.35
CA VAL A 68 4.13 -8.71 -10.24
C VAL A 68 3.93 -7.22 -10.51
N THR A 69 4.91 -6.41 -10.10
CA THR A 69 4.96 -4.98 -10.36
C THR A 69 5.97 -4.71 -11.48
N GLN A 70 5.50 -4.08 -12.54
CA GLN A 70 6.28 -3.60 -13.67
C GLN A 70 6.34 -2.08 -13.59
N VAL A 71 7.55 -1.54 -13.72
CA VAL A 71 7.81 -0.11 -13.72
C VAL A 71 8.49 0.24 -15.03
N LYS A 72 7.99 1.25 -15.72
CA LYS A 72 8.62 1.86 -16.90
C LYS A 72 8.38 3.36 -16.86
N ASN A 73 9.41 4.11 -16.46
CA ASN A 73 9.37 5.55 -16.27
C ASN A 73 8.23 5.97 -15.33
N ASP A 74 7.19 6.61 -15.87
CA ASP A 74 6.04 7.10 -15.12
C ASP A 74 4.88 6.10 -15.06
N LEU A 75 5.01 4.97 -15.75
CA LEU A 75 4.05 3.89 -15.75
C LEU A 75 4.43 2.83 -14.72
N VAL A 76 3.46 2.47 -13.89
CA VAL A 76 3.56 1.39 -12.91
C VAL A 76 2.36 0.48 -13.10
N LYS A 77 2.59 -0.81 -13.31
CA LYS A 77 1.54 -1.83 -13.41
C LYS A 77 1.78 -2.89 -12.36
N THR A 78 0.81 -3.15 -11.50
CA THR A 78 0.85 -4.22 -10.52
C THR A 78 -0.27 -5.20 -10.82
N VAL A 79 0.10 -6.43 -11.20
CA VAL A 79 -0.84 -7.55 -11.35
C VAL A 79 -0.81 -8.35 -10.05
N ILE A 80 -1.97 -8.57 -9.45
CA ILE A 80 -2.16 -9.33 -8.21
C ILE A 80 -3.01 -10.54 -8.57
N LYS A 81 -2.53 -11.73 -8.20
CA LYS A 81 -3.25 -12.98 -8.35
C LYS A 81 -3.50 -13.57 -6.96
N SER A 82 -4.76 -13.87 -6.70
CA SER A 82 -5.23 -14.63 -5.54
C SER A 82 -6.12 -15.78 -6.01
N ASP A 83 -6.53 -16.65 -5.10
CA ASP A 83 -7.48 -17.73 -5.39
C ASP A 83 -8.87 -17.19 -5.79
N MET A 84 -9.20 -15.97 -5.36
CA MET A 84 -10.48 -15.31 -5.65
C MET A 84 -10.52 -14.61 -7.01
N GLY A 85 -9.38 -14.39 -7.66
CA GLY A 85 -9.33 -13.74 -8.97
C GLY A 85 -8.03 -12.99 -9.26
N ARG A 86 -8.09 -12.15 -10.29
CA ARG A 86 -6.96 -11.32 -10.73
C ARG A 86 -7.33 -9.85 -10.64
N SER A 87 -6.47 -9.06 -10.01
CA SER A 87 -6.55 -7.60 -10.04
C SER A 87 -5.34 -7.04 -10.79
N THR A 88 -5.52 -5.98 -11.57
CA THR A 88 -4.42 -5.27 -12.24
C THR A 88 -4.58 -3.78 -11.99
N ILE A 89 -3.58 -3.17 -11.37
CA ILE A 89 -3.55 -1.73 -11.09
C ILE A 89 -2.54 -1.11 -12.05
N ILE A 90 -2.97 -0.14 -12.84
CA ILE A 90 -2.14 0.61 -13.78
C ILE A 90 -2.14 2.07 -13.34
N ARG A 91 -0.98 2.57 -12.96
CA ARG A 91 -0.75 3.95 -12.54
C ARG A 91 0.09 4.66 -13.58
N ASN A 92 -0.43 5.77 -14.08
CA ASN A 92 0.32 6.73 -14.89
C ASN A 92 0.59 7.97 -14.02
N ASN A 93 1.86 8.18 -13.66
CA ASN A 93 2.27 9.31 -12.82
C ASN A 93 2.34 10.64 -13.58
N ALA A 94 2.46 10.61 -14.92
CA ALA A 94 2.43 11.82 -15.74
C ALA A 94 1.01 12.40 -15.82
N SER A 95 0.00 11.53 -16.03
CA SER A 95 -1.41 11.93 -16.10
C SER A 95 -2.13 11.87 -14.75
N LYS A 96 -1.44 11.43 -13.69
CA LYS A 96 -2.01 11.20 -12.35
C LYS A 96 -3.27 10.33 -12.35
N LEU A 97 -3.35 9.38 -13.27
CA LEU A 97 -4.49 8.48 -13.46
C LEU A 97 -4.13 7.09 -12.93
N THR A 98 -5.03 6.53 -12.13
CA THR A 98 -4.93 5.15 -11.64
C THR A 98 -6.12 4.35 -12.15
N THR A 99 -5.86 3.26 -12.86
CA THR A 99 -6.89 2.32 -13.34
C THR A 99 -6.74 0.98 -12.62
N THR A 100 -7.79 0.51 -11.97
CA THR A 100 -7.87 -0.79 -11.32
C THR A 100 -8.80 -1.68 -12.12
N LEU A 101 -8.27 -2.78 -12.66
CA LEU A 101 -9.00 -3.82 -13.38
C LEU A 101 -9.19 -5.02 -12.47
N ILE A 102 -10.38 -5.59 -12.48
CA ILE A 102 -10.79 -6.66 -11.57
C ILE A 102 -11.48 -7.74 -12.40
N GLU A 103 -10.92 -8.95 -12.30
CA GLU A 103 -11.43 -10.15 -12.93
C GLU A 103 -11.74 -11.15 -11.83
N MET A 104 -13.03 -11.36 -11.58
CA MET A 104 -13.54 -12.25 -10.54
C MET A 104 -14.66 -13.10 -11.11
N MET A 105 -14.54 -14.43 -10.98
CA MET A 105 -15.59 -15.38 -11.40
C MET A 105 -16.12 -15.15 -12.83
N GLY A 106 -15.23 -14.78 -13.75
CA GLY A 106 -15.57 -14.50 -15.16
C GLY A 106 -16.09 -13.09 -15.45
N ASN A 107 -16.39 -12.28 -14.43
CA ASN A 107 -16.76 -10.87 -14.60
C ASN A 107 -15.51 -10.00 -14.67
N LYS A 108 -15.42 -9.17 -15.72
CA LYS A 108 -14.32 -8.22 -15.95
C LYS A 108 -14.84 -6.80 -15.84
N THR A 109 -14.43 -6.11 -14.79
CA THR A 109 -14.79 -4.71 -14.55
C THR A 109 -13.54 -3.90 -14.23
N GLY A 110 -13.54 -2.63 -14.57
CA GLY A 110 -12.46 -1.73 -14.24
C GLY A 110 -12.96 -0.41 -13.72
N PHE A 111 -12.10 0.26 -12.96
CA PHE A 111 -12.37 1.57 -12.41
C PHE A 111 -11.16 2.47 -12.58
N TYR A 112 -11.37 3.72 -12.97
CA TYR A 112 -10.30 4.72 -12.98
C TYR A 112 -10.58 5.85 -11.99
N VAL A 113 -9.52 6.44 -11.48
CA VAL A 113 -9.57 7.60 -10.58
C VAL A 113 -8.33 8.47 -10.79
N SER A 114 -8.52 9.78 -10.83
CA SER A 114 -7.41 10.73 -10.77
C SER A 114 -6.97 10.99 -9.33
N ASP A 115 -5.77 11.56 -9.12
CA ASP A 115 -5.31 11.92 -7.77
C ASP A 115 -6.23 12.93 -7.08
N ASP A 116 -6.74 13.91 -7.83
CA ASP A 116 -7.61 14.97 -7.30
C ASP A 116 -8.95 14.37 -6.85
N GLU A 117 -9.57 13.53 -7.68
CA GLU A 117 -10.78 12.78 -7.31
C GLU A 117 -10.52 11.85 -6.12
N GLN A 118 -9.36 11.20 -6.05
CA GLN A 118 -9.01 10.35 -4.91
C GLN A 118 -8.87 11.17 -3.62
N ALA A 119 -8.27 12.36 -3.68
CA ALA A 119 -8.16 13.26 -2.54
C ALA A 119 -9.54 13.75 -2.06
N GLU A 120 -10.43 14.09 -2.99
CA GLU A 120 -11.82 14.43 -2.68
C GLU A 120 -12.59 13.25 -2.08
N LEU A 121 -12.41 12.05 -2.65
CA LEU A 121 -13.02 10.83 -2.12
C LEU A 121 -12.58 10.58 -0.68
N ARG A 122 -11.28 10.72 -0.38
CA ARG A 122 -10.75 10.60 0.99
C ARG A 122 -11.39 11.63 1.93
N LYS A 123 -11.41 12.91 1.56
CA LYS A 123 -12.07 13.96 2.34
C LYS A 123 -13.54 13.62 2.60
N SER A 124 -14.27 13.16 1.58
CA SER A 124 -15.69 12.80 1.71
C SER A 124 -15.91 11.58 2.61
N MET A 125 -15.00 10.60 2.59
CA MET A 125 -15.03 9.43 3.47
C MET A 125 -14.73 9.83 4.91
N ASP A 126 -13.73 10.69 5.11
CA ASP A 126 -13.37 11.21 6.43
C ASP A 126 -14.53 12.00 7.03
N SER A 127 -15.16 12.89 6.25
CA SER A 127 -16.35 13.63 6.69
C SER A 127 -17.53 12.71 7.04
N MET A 128 -17.76 11.65 6.25
CA MET A 128 -18.81 10.67 6.54
C MET A 128 -18.50 9.85 7.79
N MET A 129 -17.25 9.45 8.01
CA MET A 129 -16.84 8.75 9.23
C MET A 129 -16.96 9.66 10.47
N GLN A 130 -16.60 10.93 10.33
CA GLN A 130 -16.79 11.92 11.40
C GLN A 130 -18.27 12.14 11.72
N ALA A 131 -19.13 12.25 10.70
CA ALA A 131 -20.57 12.38 10.89
C ALA A 131 -21.17 11.16 11.60
N ARG A 132 -20.82 9.94 11.17
CA ARG A 132 -21.24 8.69 11.81
C ARG A 132 -20.80 8.57 13.26
N SER A 133 -19.66 9.18 13.63
CA SER A 133 -19.22 9.20 15.03
C SER A 133 -20.04 10.14 15.90
N LYS A 134 -20.63 11.20 15.34
CA LYS A 134 -21.46 12.16 16.11
C LYS A 134 -22.79 11.55 16.55
N ASP A 135 -23.36 10.65 15.77
CA ASP A 135 -24.67 10.03 16.06
C ASP A 135 -24.60 8.91 17.11
N SER A 136 -23.40 8.46 17.48
CA SER A 136 -23.19 7.56 18.63
C SER A 136 -23.07 8.37 19.93
N ALA A 137 -24.02 8.16 20.85
CA ALA A 137 -24.05 8.78 22.18
C ALA A 137 -22.78 8.44 22.99
N GLY A 138 -21.80 9.34 22.93
CA GLY A 138 -20.48 9.20 23.56
C GLY A 138 -19.29 9.79 22.80
N SER A 139 -19.51 10.63 21.78
CA SER A 139 -18.44 11.06 20.87
C SER A 139 -17.69 12.31 21.33
N SER A 140 -16.46 12.10 21.79
CA SER A 140 -15.42 13.13 21.81
C SER A 140 -15.16 13.62 20.38
N GLN A 141 -15.24 14.94 20.16
CA GLN A 141 -14.90 15.59 18.89
C GLN A 141 -13.47 15.24 18.48
N ARG A 142 -13.30 14.33 17.50
CA ARG A 142 -11.99 14.12 16.86
C ARG A 142 -11.66 15.35 16.01
N ARG A 143 -10.72 16.16 16.50
CA ARG A 143 -10.10 17.28 15.78
C ARG A 143 -9.47 16.81 14.45
N PRO A 144 -9.26 17.72 13.48
CA PRO A 144 -8.60 17.40 12.22
C PRO A 144 -7.32 16.60 12.46
N GLN A 145 -7.22 15.44 11.81
CA GLN A 145 -6.08 14.54 12.00
C GLN A 145 -4.89 15.15 11.25
N GLU A 146 -3.89 15.66 11.98
CA GLU A 146 -2.62 16.06 11.40
C GLU A 146 -1.99 14.90 10.63
N PRO A 147 -1.26 15.18 9.53
CA PRO A 147 -0.60 14.14 8.76
C PRO A 147 0.33 13.33 9.66
N PRO A 148 0.39 12.00 9.49
CA PRO A 148 1.17 11.14 10.36
C PRO A 148 2.67 11.47 10.26
N VAL A 149 3.34 11.50 11.41
CA VAL A 149 4.80 11.67 11.46
C VAL A 149 5.44 10.30 11.21
N VAL A 150 6.33 10.24 10.23
CA VAL A 150 7.09 9.03 9.88
C VAL A 150 8.55 9.21 10.24
N GLU A 151 9.05 8.30 11.07
CA GLU A 151 10.45 8.17 11.47
C GLU A 151 11.03 6.84 10.96
N ILE A 152 12.27 6.88 10.50
CA ILE A 152 13.02 5.70 10.04
C ILE A 152 14.17 5.46 11.02
N VAL A 153 14.18 4.30 11.67
CA VAL A 153 15.25 3.88 12.56
C VAL A 153 16.02 2.75 11.89
N TYR A 154 17.22 3.05 11.41
CA TYR A 154 18.12 2.04 10.86
C TYR A 154 18.71 1.19 11.99
N THR A 155 18.78 -0.12 11.78
CA THR A 155 19.25 -1.06 12.82
C THR A 155 20.21 -2.09 12.26
N GLU A 156 20.94 -2.72 13.17
CA GLU A 156 21.81 -3.83 12.82
C GLU A 156 20.96 -5.05 12.43
N GLY A 157 21.29 -5.60 11.27
CA GLY A 157 20.56 -6.73 10.70
C GLY A 157 20.76 -6.77 9.21
N THR A 158 21.20 -7.93 8.72
CA THR A 158 21.38 -8.19 7.30
C THR A 158 20.62 -9.44 6.89
N LYS A 159 20.00 -9.41 5.72
CA LYS A 159 19.29 -10.55 5.15
C LYS A 159 19.47 -10.53 3.64
N LYS A 160 19.63 -11.70 3.01
CA LYS A 160 19.62 -11.80 1.55
C LYS A 160 18.19 -12.03 1.07
N ILE A 161 17.68 -11.17 0.19
CA ILE A 161 16.35 -11.29 -0.41
C ILE A 161 16.48 -11.15 -1.92
N ALA A 162 15.95 -12.13 -2.66
CA ALA A 162 16.03 -12.19 -4.13
C ALA A 162 17.46 -11.97 -4.69
N GLY A 163 18.49 -12.41 -3.95
CA GLY A 163 19.90 -12.25 -4.31
C GLY A 163 20.59 -10.99 -3.75
N TYR A 164 19.83 -9.98 -3.34
CA TYR A 164 20.35 -8.69 -2.87
C TYR A 164 20.62 -8.68 -1.36
N ASP A 165 21.68 -7.97 -0.97
CA ASP A 165 21.99 -7.73 0.44
C ASP A 165 21.09 -6.63 1.01
N CYS A 166 20.22 -7.02 1.94
CA CYS A 166 19.25 -6.14 2.55
C CYS A 166 19.65 -5.78 3.98
N LYS A 167 19.43 -4.52 4.36
CA LYS A 167 19.60 -3.99 5.71
C LYS A 167 18.25 -3.87 6.41
N LYS A 168 18.26 -3.91 7.73
CA LYS A 168 17.06 -3.78 8.57
C LYS A 168 16.79 -2.32 8.95
N ALA A 169 15.53 -1.91 8.88
CA ALA A 169 15.05 -0.65 9.43
C ALA A 169 13.67 -0.83 10.08
N PHE A 170 13.35 0.04 11.01
CA PHE A 170 11.99 0.20 11.51
C PHE A 170 11.38 1.45 10.90
N VAL A 171 10.16 1.32 10.37
CA VAL A 171 9.35 2.44 9.94
C VAL A 171 8.29 2.67 11.01
N ILE A 172 8.43 3.77 11.74
CA ILE A 172 7.53 4.13 12.83
C ILE A 172 6.62 5.23 12.32
N THR A 173 5.34 4.90 12.20
CA THR A 173 4.30 5.87 11.84
C THR A 173 3.54 6.25 13.09
N THR A 174 3.65 7.51 13.49
CA THR A 174 2.95 8.05 14.66
C THR A 174 1.66 8.73 14.21
N ARG A 175 0.53 8.25 14.73
CA ARG A 175 -0.82 8.74 14.44
C ARG A 175 -1.49 9.27 15.70
N LEU A 176 -2.49 10.12 15.51
CA LEU A 176 -3.40 10.57 16.56
C LEU A 176 -2.68 11.29 17.72
N LEU A 177 -2.03 12.42 17.43
CA LEU A 177 -1.32 13.24 18.43
C LEU A 177 -0.31 12.45 19.29
N GLY A 178 0.42 11.51 18.69
CA GLY A 178 1.43 10.73 19.41
C GLY A 178 0.93 9.46 20.09
N LEU A 179 -0.39 9.22 20.13
CA LEU A 179 -0.99 8.15 20.94
C LEU A 179 -0.89 6.76 20.31
N VAL A 180 -0.82 6.67 18.98
CA VAL A 180 -0.73 5.40 18.26
C VAL A 180 0.57 5.35 17.48
N LYS A 181 1.42 4.38 17.82
CA LYS A 181 2.65 4.09 17.08
C LYS A 181 2.49 2.77 16.35
N ASP A 182 2.48 2.83 15.03
CA ASP A 182 2.56 1.64 14.19
C ASP A 182 4.01 1.44 13.77
N THR A 183 4.54 0.26 14.07
CA THR A 183 5.90 -0.10 13.68
C THR A 183 5.83 -1.17 12.61
N ALA A 184 6.49 -0.92 11.48
CA ALA A 184 6.77 -1.94 10.47
C ALA A 184 8.26 -2.28 10.50
N VAL A 185 8.56 -3.58 10.44
CA VAL A 185 9.93 -4.07 10.25
C VAL A 185 10.18 -4.12 8.75
N VAL A 186 11.23 -3.46 8.29
CA VAL A 186 11.53 -3.35 6.86
C VAL A 186 12.93 -3.87 6.56
N TRP A 187 13.03 -4.63 5.48
CA TRP A 187 14.26 -5.08 4.87
C TRP A 187 14.41 -4.36 3.52
N TYR A 188 15.47 -3.58 3.35
CA TYR A 188 15.68 -2.77 2.16
C TYR A 188 17.06 -3.03 1.55
N SER A 189 17.17 -2.97 0.22
CA SER A 189 18.45 -2.97 -0.48
C SER A 189 18.92 -1.53 -0.68
N PRO A 190 20.10 -1.14 -0.16
CA PRO A 190 20.66 0.20 -0.35
C PRO A 190 21.24 0.43 -1.74
N GLU A 191 21.33 -0.60 -2.59
CA GLU A 191 22.00 -0.52 -3.90
C GLU A 191 21.23 0.33 -4.91
N PHE A 192 19.91 0.37 -4.80
CA PHE A 192 19.05 1.05 -5.76
C PHE A 192 17.76 1.58 -5.14
N LYS A 193 17.15 2.55 -5.82
CA LYS A 193 15.76 2.98 -5.65
C LYS A 193 15.03 2.79 -6.97
N ILE A 194 13.72 2.57 -6.94
CA ILE A 194 12.92 2.46 -8.16
C ILE A 194 12.05 3.72 -8.27
N LYS A 195 12.08 4.36 -9.45
CA LYS A 195 11.29 5.56 -9.70
C LYS A 195 9.81 5.25 -9.48
N ASN A 196 9.10 6.14 -8.78
CA ASN A 196 7.66 6.06 -8.52
C ASN A 196 7.19 4.83 -7.71
N VAL A 197 8.11 4.03 -7.16
CA VAL A 197 7.80 2.83 -6.36
C VAL A 197 8.79 2.71 -5.19
N SER A 198 8.33 3.00 -3.98
CA SER A 198 9.11 2.84 -2.75
C SER A 198 9.00 1.44 -2.12
N SER A 199 7.89 0.76 -2.38
CA SER A 199 7.65 -0.63 -1.97
C SER A 199 6.67 -1.31 -2.92
N VAL A 200 6.65 -2.65 -2.87
CA VAL A 200 5.75 -3.50 -3.64
C VAL A 200 5.03 -4.47 -2.70
N GLY A 201 3.88 -4.99 -3.11
CA GLY A 201 3.03 -5.84 -2.27
C GLY A 201 2.00 -5.07 -1.45
N GLY A 202 1.12 -5.80 -0.74
CA GLY A 202 -0.04 -5.20 -0.06
C GLY A 202 -1.14 -4.67 -1.00
N GLY A 203 -1.05 -4.95 -2.29
CA GLY A 203 -1.81 -4.28 -3.35
C GLY A 203 -3.33 -4.37 -3.30
N PHE A 204 -3.93 -5.23 -2.48
CA PHE A 204 -5.39 -5.25 -2.34
C PHE A 204 -5.94 -4.02 -1.61
N THR A 205 -5.18 -3.48 -0.65
CA THR A 205 -5.53 -2.19 -0.03
C THR A 205 -5.40 -1.04 -1.04
N MET A 206 -4.50 -1.16 -2.02
CA MET A 206 -4.31 -0.21 -3.11
C MET A 206 -5.48 -0.17 -4.09
N ALA A 207 -6.12 -1.32 -4.34
CA ALA A 207 -7.22 -1.45 -5.30
C ALA A 207 -8.53 -0.77 -4.86
N PHE A 208 -8.80 -0.69 -3.55
CA PHE A 208 -10.10 -0.30 -3.00
C PHE A 208 -10.06 0.94 -2.09
N GLY A 209 -9.35 1.99 -2.52
CA GLY A 209 -9.36 3.27 -1.82
C GLY A 209 -8.57 3.30 -0.51
N GLY A 210 -7.89 2.21 -0.15
CA GLY A 210 -6.89 2.15 0.92
C GLY A 210 -5.54 2.76 0.54
N GLY A 211 -5.54 3.70 -0.41
CA GLY A 211 -4.40 4.55 -0.67
C GLY A 211 -3.47 4.08 -1.78
N ALA A 212 -3.97 3.92 -3.00
CA ALA A 212 -3.11 3.80 -4.19
C ALA A 212 -2.08 4.95 -4.32
N ALA A 213 -2.37 6.11 -3.70
CA ALA A 213 -1.44 7.25 -3.60
C ALA A 213 -0.85 7.47 -2.18
N THR A 214 -0.98 6.53 -1.23
CA THR A 214 -0.44 6.68 0.15
C THR A 214 0.26 5.47 0.75
N ALA A 215 0.32 4.30 0.08
CA ALA A 215 1.32 3.29 0.47
C ALA A 215 2.77 3.76 0.24
N THR A 216 2.92 4.88 -0.47
CA THR A 216 4.15 5.63 -0.69
C THR A 216 4.69 6.35 0.56
N ASN A 217 3.84 6.85 1.45
CA ASN A 217 4.29 7.96 2.31
C ASN A 217 5.28 7.59 3.42
N SER A 218 5.28 6.35 3.90
CA SER A 218 6.17 5.97 5.01
C SER A 218 7.47 5.32 4.56
N MET A 219 7.47 4.58 3.45
CA MET A 219 8.63 3.81 2.99
C MET A 219 9.52 4.58 2.01
N GLU A 220 9.03 5.66 1.40
CA GLU A 220 9.83 6.55 0.52
C GLU A 220 11.07 7.14 1.20
N LYS A 221 11.00 7.35 2.53
CA LYS A 221 12.08 7.90 3.34
C LYS A 221 13.24 6.93 3.55
N ILE A 222 13.10 5.66 3.17
CA ILE A 222 14.18 4.67 3.28
C ILE A 222 15.22 4.94 2.18
N ASP A 223 16.50 4.86 2.54
CA ASP A 223 17.62 5.02 1.61
C ASP A 223 17.92 3.75 0.82
N GLY A 224 16.92 3.30 0.07
CA GLY A 224 17.00 2.14 -0.80
C GLY A 224 15.61 1.67 -1.22
N PHE A 225 15.57 0.49 -1.83
CA PHE A 225 14.32 -0.13 -2.24
C PHE A 225 13.88 -1.18 -1.22
N VAL A 226 12.62 -1.15 -0.80
CA VAL A 226 12.07 -2.10 0.17
C VAL A 226 11.90 -3.47 -0.48
N MET A 227 12.67 -4.44 0.00
CA MET A 227 12.68 -5.83 -0.46
C MET A 227 11.76 -6.73 0.35
N GLY A 228 11.35 -6.31 1.53
CA GLY A 228 10.33 -6.99 2.31
C GLY A 228 9.97 -6.20 3.55
N TYR A 229 8.78 -6.43 4.07
CA TYR A 229 8.35 -5.82 5.32
C TYR A 229 7.31 -6.65 6.05
N GLU A 230 7.23 -6.44 7.35
CA GLU A 230 6.26 -7.02 8.24
C GLU A 230 5.53 -5.91 8.97
N THR A 231 4.20 -5.97 8.98
CA THR A 231 3.38 -5.00 9.70
C THR A 231 2.19 -5.66 10.37
N LYS A 232 1.84 -5.17 11.56
CA LYS A 232 0.63 -5.59 12.25
C LYS A 232 -0.58 -4.87 11.64
N MET A 233 -1.54 -5.66 11.20
CA MET A 233 -2.83 -5.19 10.76
C MET A 233 -3.80 -5.08 11.92
N ARG A 234 -4.99 -4.54 11.66
CA ARG A 234 -6.11 -4.55 12.62
C ARG A 234 -6.46 -6.01 12.98
N ARG A 235 -7.02 -6.23 14.17
CA ARG A 235 -7.42 -7.56 14.67
C ARG A 235 -6.26 -8.55 14.84
N ASN A 236 -5.07 -8.07 15.23
CA ASN A 236 -3.88 -8.89 15.50
C ASN A 236 -3.40 -9.76 14.32
N ARG A 237 -3.81 -9.44 13.09
CA ARG A 237 -3.28 -10.10 11.89
C ARG A 237 -1.89 -9.56 11.56
N THR A 238 -1.05 -10.39 10.97
CA THR A 238 0.29 -9.98 10.54
C THR A 238 0.40 -10.09 9.02
N MET A 239 0.77 -9.00 8.36
CA MET A 239 1.07 -9.02 6.93
C MET A 239 2.58 -9.08 6.74
N ILE A 240 3.03 -10.09 6.00
CA ILE A 240 4.42 -10.29 5.59
C ILE A 240 4.48 -10.14 4.09
N VAL A 241 5.31 -9.22 3.62
CA VAL A 241 5.57 -8.98 2.21
C VAL A 241 7.02 -9.29 1.92
N THR A 242 7.30 -10.06 0.87
CA THR A 242 8.66 -10.43 0.47
C THR A 242 8.80 -10.43 -1.03
N VAL A 243 9.79 -9.69 -1.53
CA VAL A 243 10.22 -9.72 -2.93
C VAL A 243 10.88 -11.07 -3.20
N THR A 244 10.41 -11.76 -4.23
CA THR A 244 10.91 -13.07 -4.65
C THR A 244 11.83 -12.97 -5.85
N LYS A 245 11.66 -11.95 -6.70
CA LYS A 245 12.52 -11.71 -7.87
C LYS A 245 12.54 -10.22 -8.23
N VAL A 246 13.70 -9.73 -8.64
CA VAL A 246 13.88 -8.41 -9.26
C VAL A 246 14.59 -8.59 -10.60
N ASP A 247 14.05 -7.99 -11.64
CA ASP A 247 14.63 -7.99 -12.98
C ASP A 247 14.72 -6.54 -13.48
N LEU A 248 15.93 -5.99 -13.46
CA LEU A 248 16.22 -4.61 -13.85
C LEU A 248 16.59 -4.48 -15.34
N ALA A 249 16.89 -5.60 -16.00
CA ALA A 249 17.39 -5.62 -17.39
C ALA A 249 16.31 -5.97 -18.40
N LYS A 250 15.23 -6.64 -17.98
CA LYS A 250 14.13 -7.01 -18.85
C LYS A 250 13.46 -5.79 -19.47
N GLU A 251 13.41 -5.77 -20.80
CA GLU A 251 12.65 -4.80 -21.57
C GLU A 251 11.14 -4.95 -21.33
N ILE A 252 10.46 -3.82 -21.10
CA ILE A 252 9.01 -3.78 -20.87
C ILE A 252 8.37 -3.03 -22.03
N ALA A 253 7.52 -3.73 -22.79
CA ALA A 253 6.80 -3.15 -23.91
C ALA A 253 5.67 -2.23 -23.42
N ASP A 254 5.38 -1.16 -24.16
CA ASP A 254 4.33 -0.20 -23.77
C ASP A 254 2.94 -0.84 -23.72
N LYS A 255 2.69 -1.82 -24.59
CA LYS A 255 1.45 -2.63 -24.60
C LYS A 255 1.15 -3.31 -23.26
N GLU A 256 2.16 -3.54 -22.42
CA GLU A 256 1.92 -4.10 -21.09
C GLU A 256 1.07 -3.18 -20.23
N PHE A 257 1.10 -1.86 -20.45
CA PHE A 257 0.35 -0.88 -19.68
C PHE A 257 -0.99 -0.50 -20.32
N GLU A 258 -1.34 -1.10 -21.47
CA GLU A 258 -2.63 -0.88 -22.10
C GLU A 258 -3.75 -1.61 -21.35
N ILE A 259 -4.91 -0.96 -21.28
CA ILE A 259 -6.12 -1.56 -20.72
C ILE A 259 -6.68 -2.55 -21.74
N PRO A 260 -6.90 -3.83 -21.38
CA PRO A 260 -7.52 -4.79 -22.29
C PRO A 260 -8.95 -4.39 -22.65
N LYS A 261 -9.31 -4.55 -23.93
CA LYS A 261 -10.59 -4.06 -24.51
C LYS A 261 -11.84 -4.76 -23.97
N ASP A 262 -11.68 -5.91 -23.33
CA ASP A 262 -12.74 -6.73 -22.75
C ASP A 262 -13.13 -6.32 -21.32
N PHE A 263 -12.55 -5.24 -20.79
CA PHE A 263 -12.94 -4.66 -19.50
C PHE A 263 -13.94 -3.51 -19.70
N ASP A 264 -15.03 -3.56 -18.94
CA ASP A 264 -15.94 -2.42 -18.77
C ASP A 264 -15.37 -1.47 -17.71
N VAL A 265 -14.72 -0.39 -18.16
CA VAL A 265 -13.98 0.55 -17.31
C VAL A 265 -14.81 1.80 -17.02
N LYS A 266 -15.08 2.06 -15.74
CA LYS A 266 -15.95 3.13 -15.26
C LYS A 266 -15.23 4.11 -14.33
N PRO A 267 -15.74 5.32 -14.11
CA PRO A 267 -15.24 6.18 -13.04
C PRO A 267 -15.38 5.50 -11.66
N MET A 268 -14.40 5.67 -10.77
CA MET A 268 -14.43 5.09 -9.42
C MET A 268 -15.63 5.56 -8.58
N LYS A 269 -16.22 6.71 -8.91
CA LYS A 269 -17.47 7.20 -8.30
C LYS A 269 -18.64 6.24 -8.51
N GLU A 270 -18.69 5.51 -9.63
CA GLU A 270 -19.73 4.53 -9.91
C GLU A 270 -19.56 3.26 -9.07
N MET A 271 -18.31 2.81 -8.87
CA MET A 271 -17.99 1.73 -7.93
C MET A 271 -18.52 2.05 -6.54
N ARG A 272 -18.36 3.30 -6.09
CA ARG A 272 -18.86 3.76 -4.79
C ARG A 272 -20.38 3.62 -4.72
N ASN A 273 -21.11 4.05 -5.75
CA ASN A 273 -22.56 3.93 -5.77
C ASN A 273 -23.02 2.47 -5.72
N MET A 274 -22.30 1.57 -6.40
CA MET A 274 -22.54 0.13 -6.35
C MET A 274 -22.22 -0.46 -4.96
N MET A 275 -21.14 0.00 -4.31
CA MET A 275 -20.70 -0.49 -3.00
C MET A 275 -21.52 0.10 -1.84
N SER A 276 -22.01 1.35 -1.96
CA SER A 276 -22.93 1.98 -1.01
C SER A 276 -24.38 1.51 -1.20
N GLY A 277 -24.75 1.11 -2.42
CA GLY A 277 -26.07 0.58 -2.75
C GLY A 277 -26.31 -0.83 -2.21
N ALA A 278 -25.26 -1.58 -1.89
CA ALA A 278 -25.38 -2.89 -1.27
C ALA A 278 -25.70 -2.85 0.24
N GLY A 279 -25.65 -1.67 0.90
CA GLY A 279 -25.78 -1.54 2.36
C GLY A 279 -26.74 -0.45 2.82
N GLY A 280 -27.72 -0.06 1.99
CA GLY A 280 -28.68 0.99 2.32
C GLY A 280 -30.10 0.54 2.05
N ASN A 281 -30.75 -0.11 3.02
CA ASN A 281 -32.19 0.00 3.11
C ASN A 281 -32.52 1.49 3.17
N GLN A 282 -33.25 1.96 2.17
CA GLN A 282 -33.89 3.26 2.16
C GLN A 282 -34.54 3.47 3.53
N ILE A 283 -34.10 4.49 4.27
CA ILE A 283 -34.94 5.06 5.32
C ILE A 283 -36.10 5.70 4.56
N GLN A 284 -37.15 4.91 4.31
CA GLN A 284 -38.46 5.45 3.98
C GLN A 284 -38.93 6.16 5.25
N ILE A 285 -38.72 7.47 5.30
CA ILE A 285 -39.48 8.33 6.19
C ILE A 285 -40.91 8.30 5.65
N ARG A 286 -41.71 7.32 6.09
CA ARG A 286 -43.16 7.44 6.06
C ARG A 286 -43.50 8.54 7.05
N ARG A 287 -43.62 9.75 6.52
CA ARG A 287 -44.43 10.80 7.12
C ARG A 287 -45.87 10.35 6.89
N GLY A 288 -46.46 9.74 7.91
CA GLY A 288 -47.88 9.39 7.95
C GLY A 288 -48.47 10.15 9.13
N ASP A 289 -49.48 10.94 8.79
CA ASP A 289 -50.25 11.86 9.63
C ASP A 289 -50.92 11.20 10.84
#